data_AF-A0A1A6GNB0-F1
#
_entry.id   AF-A0A1A6GNB0-F1
#
_cell.length_a   1.000
_cell.length_b   1.000
_cell.length_c   1.000
_cell.angle_alpha   90.00
_cell.angle_beta   90.00
_cell.angle_gamma   90.00
#
_symmetry.space_group_name_H-M   'P 1'
#
loop_
_entity.id
_entity.type
_entity.pdbx_description
1 polymer ?
#
loop_
_entity_poly.entity_id
_entity_poly.type
_entity_poly.pdbx_seq_one_letter_code
_entity_poly.pdbx_strand_id
1 'polypeptide(L)'
;MPASESKEEFVKVRKKDLERLTTEVMQIRDFLPRLLNGELMESFQKLKMVEKNLESKEQELEQLRLDCEHFKARLETAQADSGREKKEKLALRQQLNEAKQQLLQQAEYCTQMGAVTCTLLWGVSSSEEVVKAILGGMLLLLLVVVTVVTKTAPFSSEIYPDAEVCLHALRLTQSVVLEPEVFSKAALELRSSLPLQRILAMSKSRNSHLQNAAQELLEDLRALDCICVPVAQEQ
;
A
#
# COMPACT_ATOMS: atom_id res chain seq x y z
N MET A 1 44.13 -9.80 -110.62
CA MET A 1 43.84 -8.64 -109.74
C MET A 1 43.13 -7.58 -110.57
N PRO A 2 41.80 -7.45 -110.43
CA PRO A 2 41.16 -6.14 -110.56
C PRO A 2 40.30 -5.86 -109.32
N ALA A 3 40.46 -4.67 -108.74
CA ALA A 3 39.70 -4.17 -107.62
C ALA A 3 38.23 -3.96 -108.03
N SER A 4 37.30 -4.49 -107.24
CA SER A 4 35.87 -4.28 -107.40
C SER A 4 35.52 -2.86 -106.93
N GLU A 5 35.42 -1.92 -107.87
CA GLU A 5 34.78 -0.63 -107.65
C GLU A 5 33.29 -0.86 -107.32
N SER A 6 32.92 -0.58 -106.07
CA SER A 6 31.54 -0.59 -105.60
C SER A 6 30.73 0.43 -106.40
N LYS A 7 29.80 -0.05 -107.25
CA LYS A 7 28.83 0.79 -107.96
C LYS A 7 27.99 1.54 -106.93
N GLU A 8 28.25 2.84 -106.77
CA GLU A 8 27.45 3.71 -105.94
C GLU A 8 26.05 3.83 -106.56
N GLU A 9 25.05 3.27 -105.89
CA GLU A 9 23.65 3.33 -106.28
C GLU A 9 23.06 4.67 -105.82
N PHE A 10 22.84 5.58 -106.77
CA PHE A 10 22.34 6.92 -106.49
C PHE A 10 20.81 6.98 -106.59
N VAL A 11 20.16 7.46 -105.53
CA VAL A 11 18.72 7.73 -105.49
C VAL A 11 18.47 9.20 -105.80
N LYS A 12 17.63 9.48 -106.82
CA LYS A 12 17.28 10.85 -107.23
C LYS A 12 16.17 11.42 -106.34
N VAL A 13 16.51 12.40 -105.52
CA VAL A 13 15.55 13.10 -104.63
C VAL A 13 15.16 14.45 -105.22
N ARG A 14 13.90 14.85 -105.03
CA ARG A 14 13.43 16.19 -105.41
C ARG A 14 14.06 17.22 -104.48
N LYS A 15 14.69 18.25 -105.04
CA LYS A 15 15.39 19.31 -104.30
C LYS A 15 14.52 19.94 -103.19
N LYS A 16 13.24 20.18 -103.48
CA LYS A 16 12.26 20.73 -102.51
C LYS A 16 12.07 19.86 -101.28
N ASP A 17 12.07 18.54 -101.44
CA ASP A 17 11.86 17.60 -100.33
C ASP A 17 13.10 17.57 -99.42
N LEU A 18 14.30 17.63 -100.00
CA LEU A 18 15.56 17.71 -99.26
C LEU A 18 15.71 19.05 -98.51
N GLU A 19 15.33 20.16 -99.15
CA GLU A 19 15.33 21.49 -98.52
C GLU A 19 14.35 21.53 -97.35
N ARG A 20 13.13 21.00 -97.53
CA ARG A 20 12.14 20.89 -96.46
C ARG A 20 12.65 20.05 -95.29
N LEU A 21 13.20 18.86 -95.56
CA LEU A 21 13.78 18.00 -94.53
C LEU A 21 14.91 18.71 -93.77
N THR A 22 15.77 19.43 -94.49
CA THR A 22 16.86 20.22 -93.87
C THR A 22 16.30 21.26 -92.91
N THR A 23 15.23 21.97 -93.28
CA THR A 23 14.61 22.96 -92.38
C THR A 23 13.92 22.33 -91.18
N GLU A 24 13.23 21.21 -91.34
CA GLU A 24 12.59 20.48 -90.23
C GLU A 24 13.65 19.93 -89.26
N VAL A 25 14.74 19.36 -89.77
CA VAL A 25 15.87 18.88 -88.96
C VAL A 25 16.57 20.05 -88.25
N MET A 26 16.77 21.19 -88.91
CA MET A 26 17.32 22.38 -88.28
C MET A 26 16.41 22.91 -87.17
N GLN A 27 15.09 22.97 -87.40
CA GLN A 27 14.13 23.38 -86.37
C GLN A 27 14.19 22.43 -85.17
N ILE A 28 14.12 21.11 -85.39
CA ILE A 28 14.20 20.14 -84.31
C ILE A 28 15.51 20.32 -83.51
N ARG A 29 16.65 20.47 -84.21
CA ARG A 29 17.95 20.68 -83.57
C ARG A 29 18.01 21.97 -82.75
N ASP A 30 17.34 23.03 -83.18
CA ASP A 30 17.37 24.33 -82.51
C ASP A 30 16.35 24.42 -81.36
N PHE A 31 15.23 23.67 -81.44
CA PHE A 31 14.19 23.61 -80.40
C PHE A 31 14.50 22.61 -79.28
N LEU A 32 15.11 21.46 -79.60
CA LEU A 32 15.35 20.37 -78.65
C LEU A 32 16.19 20.80 -77.42
N PRO A 33 17.31 21.55 -77.56
CA PRO A 33 18.11 21.98 -76.40
C PRO A 33 17.37 22.95 -75.49
N ARG A 34 16.45 23.76 -76.04
CA ARG A 34 15.68 24.76 -75.28
C ARG A 34 14.67 24.11 -74.35
N LEU A 35 14.05 23.02 -74.79
CA LEU A 35 13.13 22.23 -73.99
C LEU A 35 13.86 21.37 -72.94
N LEU A 36 15.05 20.87 -73.27
CA LEU A 36 15.82 19.98 -72.39
C LEU A 36 16.64 20.70 -71.30
N ASN A 37 17.03 21.96 -71.47
CA ASN A 37 18.05 22.58 -70.59
C ASN A 37 17.51 23.16 -69.27
N GLY A 38 16.34 23.82 -69.28
CA GLY A 38 15.88 24.61 -68.12
C GLY A 38 14.84 23.87 -67.29
N GLU A 39 13.63 23.76 -67.83
CA GLU A 39 12.47 23.18 -67.15
C GLU A 39 12.67 21.70 -66.80
N LEU A 40 13.29 20.94 -67.71
CA LEU A 40 13.60 19.54 -67.47
C LEU A 40 14.66 19.37 -66.36
N MET A 41 15.72 20.18 -66.33
CA MET A 41 16.71 20.12 -65.26
C MET A 41 16.17 20.57 -63.90
N GLU A 42 15.36 21.62 -63.87
CA GLU A 42 14.69 22.08 -62.64
C GLU A 42 13.71 21.01 -62.12
N SER A 43 12.95 20.37 -63.00
CA SER A 43 12.06 19.27 -62.62
C SER A 43 12.82 18.05 -62.11
N PHE A 44 13.95 17.66 -62.70
CA PHE A 44 14.81 16.60 -62.16
C PHE A 44 15.37 16.94 -60.77
N GLN A 45 15.79 18.19 -60.54
CA GLN A 45 16.26 18.62 -59.22
C GLN A 45 15.15 18.60 -58.17
N LYS A 46 13.95 19.08 -58.53
CA LYS A 46 12.76 19.00 -57.66
C LYS A 46 12.39 17.55 -57.37
N LEU A 47 12.41 16.68 -58.37
CA LEU A 47 12.09 15.26 -58.22
C LEU A 47 13.09 14.58 -57.29
N LYS A 48 14.39 14.87 -57.42
CA LYS A 48 15.43 14.37 -56.52
C LYS A 48 15.28 14.87 -55.07
N MET A 49 14.83 16.11 -54.89
CA MET A 49 14.54 16.64 -53.55
C MET A 49 13.32 15.95 -52.93
N VAL A 50 12.26 15.75 -53.72
CA VAL A 50 11.06 15.03 -53.28
C VAL A 50 11.37 13.58 -52.94
N GLU A 51 12.19 12.90 -53.76
CA GLU A 51 12.66 11.53 -53.52
C GLU A 51 13.40 11.42 -52.18
N LYS A 52 14.35 12.31 -51.90
CA LYS A 52 15.03 12.35 -50.60
C LYS A 52 14.10 12.65 -49.42
N ASN A 53 13.15 13.56 -49.61
CA ASN A 53 12.16 13.87 -48.59
C ASN A 53 11.24 12.68 -48.33
N LEU A 54 10.89 11.91 -49.37
CA LEU A 54 10.11 10.68 -49.27
C LEU A 54 10.88 9.63 -48.46
N GLU A 55 12.13 9.35 -48.81
CA GLU A 55 12.99 8.42 -48.06
C GLU A 55 13.11 8.82 -46.58
N SER A 56 13.33 10.10 -46.30
CA SER A 56 13.40 10.61 -44.93
C SER A 56 12.07 10.44 -44.18
N LYS A 57 10.93 10.63 -44.85
CA LYS A 57 9.60 10.48 -44.25
C LYS A 57 9.23 9.01 -44.05
N GLU A 58 9.65 8.11 -44.93
CA GLU A 58 9.48 6.67 -44.76
C GLU A 58 10.24 6.17 -43.53
N GLN A 59 11.46 6.64 -43.32
CA GLN A 59 12.23 6.31 -42.11
C GLN A 59 11.57 6.83 -40.83
N GLU A 60 11.07 8.06 -40.83
CA GLU A 60 10.35 8.65 -39.70
C GLU A 60 9.05 7.88 -39.39
N LEU A 61 8.31 7.45 -40.42
CA LEU A 61 7.12 6.63 -40.27
C LEU A 61 7.44 5.26 -39.67
N GLU A 62 8.51 4.61 -40.10
CA GLU A 62 8.92 3.32 -39.54
C GLU A 62 9.34 3.44 -38.08
N GLN A 63 10.06 4.52 -37.73
CA GLN A 63 10.41 4.80 -36.35
C GLN A 63 9.16 5.03 -35.47
N LEU A 64 8.23 5.88 -35.93
CA LEU A 64 6.96 6.12 -35.23
C LEU A 64 6.14 4.83 -35.08
N ARG A 65 6.19 3.95 -36.09
CA ARG A 65 5.51 2.66 -36.03
C ARG A 65 6.07 1.79 -34.91
N LEU A 66 7.40 1.67 -34.81
CA LEU A 66 8.06 0.92 -33.75
C LEU A 66 7.75 1.50 -32.36
N ASP A 67 7.74 2.82 -32.24
CA ASP A 67 7.36 3.51 -31.00
C ASP A 67 5.90 3.20 -30.61
N CYS A 68 4.97 3.26 -31.57
CA CYS A 68 3.58 2.88 -31.36
C CYS A 68 3.44 1.43 -30.88
N GLU A 69 4.16 0.49 -31.49
CA GLU A 69 4.15 -0.92 -31.09
C GLU A 69 4.70 -1.10 -29.66
N HIS A 70 5.79 -0.41 -29.31
CA HIS A 70 6.36 -0.43 -27.97
C HIS A 70 5.41 0.17 -26.92
N PHE A 71 4.80 1.32 -27.19
CA PHE A 71 3.82 1.92 -26.27
C PHE A 71 2.58 1.05 -26.12
N LYS A 72 2.12 0.41 -27.19
CA LYS A 72 1.00 -0.53 -27.14
C LYS A 72 1.32 -1.72 -26.24
N ALA A 73 2.47 -2.36 -26.42
CA ALA A 73 2.90 -3.48 -25.58
C ALA A 73 3.01 -3.08 -24.09
N ARG A 74 3.54 -1.88 -23.80
CA ARG A 74 3.61 -1.34 -22.44
C ARG A 74 2.23 -1.09 -21.84
N LEU A 75 1.29 -0.56 -22.62
CA LEU A 75 -0.08 -0.33 -22.17
C LEU A 75 -0.81 -1.65 -21.89
N GLU A 76 -0.67 -2.65 -22.77
CA GLU A 76 -1.25 -3.98 -22.58
C GLU A 76 -0.71 -4.66 -21.31
N THR A 77 0.59 -4.56 -21.07
CA THR A 77 1.24 -5.08 -19.84
C THR A 77 0.70 -4.37 -18.60
N ALA A 78 0.69 -3.04 -18.59
CA ALA A 78 0.16 -2.26 -17.47
C ALA A 78 -1.34 -2.50 -17.22
N GLN A 79 -2.12 -2.73 -18.28
CA GLN A 79 -3.54 -3.07 -18.18
C GLN A 79 -3.74 -4.48 -17.58
N ALA A 80 -2.91 -5.45 -17.97
CA ALA A 80 -2.94 -6.79 -17.40
C ALA A 80 -2.59 -6.76 -15.90
N ASP A 81 -1.56 -6.02 -15.52
CA ASP A 81 -1.13 -5.85 -14.13
C ASP A 81 -2.21 -5.16 -13.29
N SER A 82 -2.79 -4.06 -13.78
CA SER A 82 -3.91 -3.37 -13.10
C SER A 82 -5.13 -4.29 -12.97
N GLY A 83 -5.41 -5.11 -13.98
CA GLY A 83 -6.48 -6.10 -13.94
C GLY A 83 -6.26 -7.18 -12.88
N ARG A 84 -5.01 -7.65 -12.74
CA ARG A 84 -4.60 -8.61 -11.72
C ARG A 84 -4.70 -8.02 -10.31
N GLU A 85 -4.11 -6.85 -10.11
CA GLU A 85 -4.13 -6.16 -8.81
C GLU A 85 -5.56 -5.86 -8.34
N LYS A 86 -6.47 -5.46 -9.25
CA LYS A 86 -7.89 -5.28 -8.93
C LYS A 86 -8.55 -6.57 -8.43
N LYS A 87 -8.26 -7.72 -9.04
CA LYS A 87 -8.80 -9.03 -8.60
C LYS A 87 -8.26 -9.39 -7.22
N GLU A 88 -6.96 -9.25 -7.00
CA GLU A 88 -6.32 -9.51 -5.70
C GLU A 88 -6.89 -8.59 -4.61
N LYS A 89 -7.07 -7.28 -4.90
CA LYS A 89 -7.69 -6.32 -3.99
C LYS A 89 -9.12 -6.69 -3.61
N LEU A 90 -9.93 -7.18 -4.57
CA LEU A 90 -11.29 -7.65 -4.27
C LEU A 90 -11.27 -8.89 -3.37
N ALA A 91 -10.38 -9.84 -3.63
CA ALA A 91 -10.23 -11.05 -2.81
C ALA A 91 -9.80 -10.71 -1.36
N LEU A 92 -8.79 -9.85 -1.19
CA LEU A 92 -8.35 -9.40 0.14
C LEU A 92 -9.45 -8.63 0.87
N ARG A 93 -10.24 -7.81 0.16
CA ARG A 93 -11.36 -7.08 0.77
C ARG A 93 -12.46 -8.01 1.24
N GLN A 94 -12.70 -9.11 0.52
CA GLN A 94 -13.62 -10.15 0.97
C GLN A 94 -13.12 -10.84 2.24
N GLN A 95 -11.85 -11.27 2.27
CA GLN A 95 -11.24 -11.88 3.46
C GLN A 95 -11.28 -10.94 4.68
N LEU A 96 -11.01 -9.64 4.47
CA LEU A 96 -11.11 -8.64 5.53
C LEU A 96 -12.54 -8.51 6.08
N ASN A 97 -13.55 -8.54 5.21
CA ASN A 97 -14.95 -8.49 5.63
C ASN A 97 -15.33 -9.73 6.44
N GLU A 98 -14.88 -10.91 6.02
CA GLU A 98 -15.11 -12.17 6.74
C GLU A 98 -14.46 -12.15 8.13
N ALA A 99 -13.18 -11.75 8.22
CA ALA A 99 -12.47 -11.61 9.49
C ALA A 99 -13.12 -10.57 10.41
N LYS A 100 -13.56 -9.42 9.86
CA LYS A 100 -14.29 -8.40 10.61
C LYS A 100 -15.60 -8.95 11.18
N GLN A 101 -16.34 -9.73 10.40
CA GLN A 101 -17.59 -10.34 10.85
C GLN A 101 -17.34 -11.36 11.97
N GLN A 102 -16.27 -12.16 11.86
CA GLN A 102 -15.86 -13.08 12.93
C GLN A 102 -15.53 -12.34 14.23
N LEU A 103 -14.77 -11.24 14.16
CA LEU A 103 -14.46 -10.42 15.33
C LEU A 103 -15.71 -9.79 15.97
N LEU A 104 -16.66 -9.34 15.15
CA LEU A 104 -17.94 -8.81 15.66
C LEU A 104 -18.73 -9.90 16.40
N GLN A 105 -18.82 -11.11 15.82
CA GLN A 105 -19.46 -12.25 16.49
C GLN A 105 -18.74 -12.62 17.79
N GLN A 106 -17.41 -12.56 17.83
CA GLN A 106 -16.65 -12.80 19.05
C GLN A 106 -16.94 -11.74 20.12
N ALA A 107 -17.03 -10.47 19.74
CA ALA A 107 -17.39 -9.39 20.68
C ALA A 107 -18.82 -9.57 21.24
N GLU A 108 -19.78 -9.94 20.39
CA GLU A 108 -21.14 -10.25 20.81
C GLU A 108 -21.17 -11.45 21.78
N TYR A 109 -20.44 -12.51 21.46
CA TYR A 109 -20.30 -13.68 22.33
C TYR A 109 -19.69 -13.33 23.70
N CYS A 110 -18.59 -12.58 23.72
CA CYS A 110 -17.97 -12.13 24.97
C CYS A 110 -18.91 -11.26 25.81
N THR A 111 -19.69 -10.39 25.17
CA THR A 111 -20.68 -9.54 25.85
C THR A 111 -21.80 -10.39 26.46
N GLN A 112 -22.33 -11.36 25.71
CA GLN A 112 -23.37 -12.27 26.20
C GLN A 112 -22.84 -13.14 27.36
N MET A 113 -21.66 -13.73 27.20
CA MET A 113 -21.01 -14.52 28.25
C MET A 113 -20.74 -13.69 29.50
N GLY A 114 -20.28 -12.45 29.34
CA GLY A 114 -20.09 -11.50 30.43
C GLY A 114 -21.40 -11.24 31.19
N ALA A 115 -22.50 -10.98 30.47
CA ALA A 115 -23.81 -10.80 31.07
C ALA A 115 -24.27 -12.03 31.87
N VAL A 116 -24.17 -13.24 31.29
CA VAL A 116 -24.50 -14.50 31.98
C VAL A 116 -23.65 -14.68 33.24
N THR A 117 -22.35 -14.43 33.13
CA THR A 117 -21.43 -14.54 34.28
C THR A 117 -21.79 -13.55 35.37
N CYS A 118 -22.09 -12.30 35.03
CA CYS A 118 -22.55 -11.28 35.98
C CYS A 118 -23.88 -11.68 36.65
N THR A 119 -24.84 -12.22 35.91
CA THR A 119 -26.11 -12.71 36.47
C THR A 119 -25.88 -13.85 37.45
N LEU A 120 -25.01 -14.80 37.12
CA LEU A 120 -24.65 -15.90 38.03
C LEU A 120 -23.91 -15.37 39.27
N LEU A 121 -22.94 -14.46 39.10
CA LEU A 121 -22.18 -13.86 40.18
C LEU A 121 -23.09 -13.12 41.17
N TRP A 122 -24.06 -12.38 40.66
CA TRP A 122 -25.10 -11.71 41.45
C TRP A 122 -25.98 -12.70 42.23
N GLY A 123 -26.32 -13.84 41.61
CA GLY A 123 -27.07 -14.91 42.29
C GLY A 123 -26.29 -15.51 43.45
N VAL A 124 -25.01 -15.81 43.24
CA VAL A 124 -24.15 -16.40 44.28
C VAL A 124 -23.68 -15.39 45.33
N SER A 125 -23.69 -14.08 45.02
CA SER A 125 -23.34 -13.04 46.00
C SER A 125 -24.38 -12.84 47.10
N SER A 126 -25.54 -13.48 46.98
CA SER A 126 -26.57 -13.46 48.03
C SER A 126 -26.26 -14.39 49.20
N SER A 127 -25.18 -15.20 49.11
CA SER A 127 -24.64 -16.01 50.21
C SER A 127 -23.33 -15.44 50.71
N GLU A 128 -23.26 -15.14 52.01
CA GLU A 128 -22.07 -14.58 52.65
C GLU A 128 -20.86 -15.53 52.58
N GLU A 129 -21.10 -16.83 52.72
CA GLU A 129 -20.07 -17.88 52.63
C GLU A 129 -19.48 -17.96 51.23
N VAL A 130 -20.33 -17.81 50.19
CA VAL A 130 -19.91 -17.81 48.80
C VAL A 130 -19.23 -16.50 48.43
N VAL A 131 -19.67 -15.35 48.97
CA VAL A 131 -18.95 -14.07 48.83
C VAL A 131 -17.56 -14.15 49.45
N LYS A 132 -17.41 -14.77 50.62
CA LYS A 132 -16.10 -15.00 51.27
C LYS A 132 -15.21 -15.96 50.47
N ALA A 133 -15.79 -17.04 49.91
CA ALA A 133 -15.06 -17.97 49.04
C ALA A 133 -14.69 -17.33 47.68
N ILE A 134 -15.58 -16.52 47.11
CA ILE A 134 -15.34 -15.74 45.89
C ILE A 134 -14.31 -14.66 46.16
N LEU A 135 -14.38 -13.87 47.23
CA LEU A 135 -13.34 -12.88 47.59
C LEU A 135 -11.97 -13.56 47.79
N GLY A 136 -11.95 -14.76 48.38
CA GLY A 136 -10.76 -15.61 48.44
C GLY A 136 -10.25 -16.06 47.06
N GLY A 137 -11.15 -16.33 46.11
CA GLY A 137 -10.84 -16.68 44.71
C GLY A 137 -10.73 -15.49 43.74
N MET A 138 -11.19 -14.30 44.12
CA MET A 138 -11.21 -13.06 43.33
C MET A 138 -9.82 -12.44 43.29
N LEU A 139 -8.93 -12.87 44.20
CA LEU A 139 -7.50 -12.71 44.06
C LEU A 139 -6.98 -13.38 42.78
N LEU A 140 -7.42 -14.60 42.47
CA LEU A 140 -7.08 -15.33 41.25
C LEU A 140 -7.68 -14.64 40.00
N LEU A 141 -8.90 -14.13 40.11
CA LEU A 141 -9.57 -13.40 39.03
C LEU A 141 -8.94 -12.01 38.78
N LEU A 142 -8.57 -11.29 39.84
CA LEU A 142 -7.80 -10.04 39.77
C LEU A 142 -6.41 -10.30 39.20
N LEU A 143 -5.73 -11.37 39.62
CA LEU A 143 -4.44 -11.79 39.06
C LEU A 143 -4.56 -12.11 37.57
N VAL A 144 -5.61 -12.79 37.14
CA VAL A 144 -5.87 -13.11 35.72
C VAL A 144 -6.23 -11.85 34.95
N VAL A 145 -7.09 -10.96 35.45
CA VAL A 145 -7.42 -9.69 34.79
C VAL A 145 -6.19 -8.79 34.71
N VAL A 146 -5.40 -8.68 35.77
CA VAL A 146 -4.13 -7.94 35.79
C VAL A 146 -3.13 -8.58 34.82
N THR A 147 -2.94 -9.90 34.80
CA THR A 147 -2.05 -10.54 33.81
C THR A 147 -2.59 -10.46 32.38
N VAL A 148 -3.89 -10.54 32.13
CA VAL A 148 -4.45 -10.37 30.78
C VAL A 148 -4.27 -8.93 30.32
N VAL A 149 -4.62 -7.93 31.14
CA VAL A 149 -4.48 -6.49 30.81
C VAL A 149 -3.00 -6.09 30.68
N THR A 150 -2.08 -6.75 31.39
CA THR A 150 -0.67 -6.33 31.45
C THR A 150 0.30 -7.16 30.62
N LYS A 151 -0.01 -8.42 30.33
CA LYS A 151 0.88 -9.38 29.63
C LYS A 151 0.48 -9.63 28.17
N THR A 152 -0.71 -9.21 27.71
CA THR A 152 -1.13 -9.34 26.30
C THR A 152 -0.82 -8.13 25.39
N ALA A 153 -0.06 -7.15 25.87
CA ALA A 153 0.41 -6.05 25.03
C ALA A 153 1.95 -6.06 24.92
N PRO A 154 2.54 -6.84 23.99
CA PRO A 154 3.86 -6.52 23.52
C PRO A 154 3.78 -5.20 22.75
N PHE A 155 4.63 -4.25 23.13
CA PHE A 155 5.17 -3.15 22.32
C PHE A 155 4.82 -3.24 20.83
N SER A 156 3.64 -2.74 20.45
CA SER A 156 3.21 -2.39 19.11
C SER A 156 1.87 -1.69 19.28
N SER A 157 1.76 -0.49 18.73
CA SER A 157 0.53 0.31 18.70
C SER A 157 -0.70 -0.52 18.33
N GLU A 158 -1.85 -0.18 18.91
CA GLU A 158 -3.19 -0.74 18.61
C GLU A 158 -3.57 -2.00 19.40
N ILE A 159 -3.72 -1.85 20.72
CA ILE A 159 -4.90 -2.22 21.53
C ILE A 159 -4.52 -1.77 22.95
N TYR A 160 -4.65 -0.46 23.21
CA TYR A 160 -4.73 -0.02 24.59
C TYR A 160 -6.10 -0.47 25.12
N PRO A 161 -6.19 -1.14 26.27
CA PRO A 161 -7.48 -1.20 26.97
C PRO A 161 -7.93 0.24 27.16
N ASP A 162 -9.21 0.51 26.92
CA ASP A 162 -9.80 1.84 27.12
C ASP A 162 -9.31 2.43 28.45
N ALA A 163 -9.05 3.73 28.49
CA ALA A 163 -8.59 4.40 29.71
C ALA A 163 -9.56 4.15 30.87
N GLU A 164 -10.84 3.96 30.56
CA GLU A 164 -11.87 3.53 31.49
C GLU A 164 -11.62 2.12 32.04
N VAL A 165 -11.25 1.14 31.22
CA VAL A 165 -10.94 -0.23 31.67
C VAL A 165 -9.72 -0.23 32.59
N CYS A 166 -8.70 0.57 32.26
CA CYS A 166 -7.52 0.73 33.12
C CYS A 166 -7.87 1.39 34.46
N LEU A 167 -8.76 2.39 34.45
CA LEU A 167 -9.23 3.07 35.65
C LEU A 167 -10.05 2.13 36.56
N HIS A 168 -10.95 1.32 35.99
CA HIS A 168 -11.74 0.35 36.74
C HIS A 168 -10.84 -0.73 37.35
N ALA A 169 -9.85 -1.22 36.62
CA ALA A 169 -8.88 -2.17 37.15
C ALA A 169 -8.06 -1.60 38.32
N LEU A 170 -7.64 -0.31 38.23
CA LEU A 170 -6.96 0.37 39.34
C LEU A 170 -7.85 0.51 40.56
N ARG A 171 -9.10 0.95 40.40
CA ARG A 171 -10.06 1.10 41.50
C ARG A 171 -10.42 -0.23 42.16
N LEU A 172 -10.56 -1.30 41.39
CA LEU A 172 -10.73 -2.66 41.90
C LEU A 172 -9.50 -3.13 42.70
N THR A 173 -8.30 -2.84 42.20
CA THR A 173 -7.06 -3.16 42.93
C THR A 173 -7.00 -2.38 44.25
N GLN A 174 -7.36 -1.08 44.23
CA GLN A 174 -7.43 -0.24 45.40
C GLN A 174 -8.43 -0.77 46.44
N SER A 175 -9.64 -1.18 46.03
CA SER A 175 -10.63 -1.74 46.95
C SER A 175 -10.16 -3.03 47.63
N VAL A 176 -9.35 -3.85 46.96
CA VAL A 176 -8.78 -5.08 47.54
C VAL A 176 -7.63 -4.76 48.50
N VAL A 177 -6.82 -3.74 48.18
CA VAL A 177 -5.70 -3.27 49.01
C VAL A 177 -6.19 -2.60 50.29
N LEU A 178 -7.34 -1.93 50.24
CA LEU A 178 -7.98 -1.28 51.40
C LEU A 178 -8.70 -2.28 52.34
N GLU A 179 -8.90 -3.53 51.93
CA GLU A 179 -9.50 -4.58 52.76
C GLU A 179 -8.41 -5.38 53.52
N PRO A 180 -8.19 -5.11 54.83
CA PRO A 180 -7.03 -5.61 55.57
C PRO A 180 -6.99 -7.13 55.75
N GLU A 181 -8.16 -7.78 55.82
CA GLU A 181 -8.25 -9.24 55.93
C GLU A 181 -7.89 -9.97 54.63
N VAL A 182 -8.12 -9.32 53.49
CA VAL A 182 -7.80 -9.84 52.16
C VAL A 182 -6.35 -9.54 51.82
N PHE A 183 -5.89 -8.32 52.13
CA PHE A 183 -4.51 -7.91 51.89
C PHE A 183 -3.52 -8.74 52.69
N SER A 184 -3.76 -9.01 53.98
CA SER A 184 -2.84 -9.82 54.80
C SER A 184 -2.59 -11.24 54.26
N LYS A 185 -3.59 -11.85 53.60
CA LYS A 185 -3.47 -13.16 52.95
C LYS A 185 -2.86 -13.07 51.54
N ALA A 186 -3.06 -11.95 50.85
CA ALA A 186 -2.72 -11.76 49.45
C ALA A 186 -1.45 -10.92 49.20
N ALA A 187 -0.91 -10.25 50.22
CA ALA A 187 0.12 -9.21 50.08
C ALA A 187 1.38 -9.72 49.34
N LEU A 188 1.82 -10.95 49.65
CA LEU A 188 3.01 -11.53 49.03
C LEU A 188 2.79 -11.83 47.54
N GLU A 189 1.63 -12.39 47.18
CA GLU A 189 1.27 -12.71 45.79
C GLU A 189 0.98 -11.44 44.98
N LEU A 190 0.28 -10.47 45.57
CA LEU A 190 0.04 -9.16 44.97
C LEU A 190 1.35 -8.44 44.68
N ARG A 191 2.30 -8.40 45.63
CA ARG A 191 3.61 -7.76 45.39
C ARG A 191 4.41 -8.44 44.28
N SER A 192 4.32 -9.76 44.14
CA SER A 192 5.06 -10.51 43.11
C SER A 192 4.46 -10.37 41.70
N SER A 193 3.16 -10.09 41.61
CA SER A 193 2.39 -10.11 40.36
C SER A 193 1.97 -8.73 39.88
N LEU A 194 1.93 -7.72 40.77
CA LEU A 194 1.55 -6.36 40.43
C LEU A 194 2.62 -5.70 39.55
N PRO A 195 2.25 -5.20 38.37
CA PRO A 195 3.19 -4.55 37.46
C PRO A 195 3.42 -3.10 37.90
N LEU A 196 4.18 -2.91 38.98
CA LEU A 196 4.51 -1.60 39.56
C LEU A 196 5.04 -0.60 38.53
N GLN A 197 5.87 -1.06 37.58
CA GLN A 197 6.39 -0.23 36.48
C GLN A 197 5.29 0.33 35.58
N ARG A 198 4.21 -0.42 35.35
CA ARG A 198 3.09 0.00 34.52
C ARG A 198 2.16 0.94 35.27
N ILE A 199 1.95 0.72 36.56
CA ILE A 199 1.20 1.66 37.43
C ILE A 199 1.93 3.01 37.51
N LEU A 200 3.26 3.01 37.62
CA LEU A 200 4.11 4.21 37.55
C LEU A 200 4.06 4.90 36.19
N ALA A 201 3.87 4.16 35.10
CA ALA A 201 3.67 4.76 33.78
C ALA A 201 2.29 5.45 33.67
N MET A 202 1.25 4.87 34.30
CA MET A 202 -0.11 5.43 34.31
C MET A 202 -0.24 6.69 35.19
N SER A 203 0.54 6.79 36.28
CA SER A 203 0.62 8.04 37.08
C SER A 203 1.25 9.21 36.32
N LYS A 204 1.90 8.94 35.19
CA LYS A 204 2.43 9.97 34.26
C LYS A 204 1.56 10.16 33.02
N SER A 205 0.39 9.54 32.97
CA SER A 205 -0.51 9.63 31.81
C SER A 205 -1.18 11.02 31.73
N ARG A 206 -1.61 11.40 30.53
CA ARG A 206 -2.35 12.67 30.28
C ARG A 206 -3.79 12.65 30.79
N ASN A 207 -4.30 11.49 31.22
CA ASN A 207 -5.66 11.34 31.71
C ASN A 207 -5.68 11.56 33.23
N SER A 208 -6.31 12.67 33.67
CA SER A 208 -6.34 13.11 35.06
C SER A 208 -6.94 12.06 36.00
N HIS A 209 -7.99 11.35 35.58
CA HIS A 209 -8.64 10.34 36.42
C HIS A 209 -7.76 9.10 36.62
N LEU A 210 -7.10 8.66 35.55
CA LEU A 210 -6.18 7.52 35.58
C LEU A 210 -4.90 7.86 36.36
N GLN A 211 -4.38 9.07 36.17
CA GLN A 211 -3.25 9.60 36.91
C GLN A 211 -3.52 9.62 38.42
N ASN A 212 -4.65 10.21 38.84
CA ASN A 212 -5.01 10.31 40.26
C ASN A 212 -5.20 8.92 40.89
N ALA A 213 -5.95 8.02 40.24
CA ALA A 213 -6.17 6.68 40.77
C ALA A 213 -4.88 5.85 40.86
N ALA A 214 -3.96 6.00 39.90
CA ALA A 214 -2.67 5.32 39.95
C ALA A 214 -1.77 5.87 41.06
N GLN A 215 -1.83 7.18 41.33
CA GLN A 215 -1.06 7.81 42.39
C GLN A 215 -1.60 7.44 43.78
N GLU A 216 -2.92 7.48 43.98
CA GLU A 216 -3.57 7.02 45.21
C GLU A 216 -3.20 5.56 45.51
N LEU A 217 -3.31 4.67 44.52
CA LEU A 217 -2.95 3.26 44.72
C LEU A 217 -1.47 3.07 45.12
N LEU A 218 -0.55 3.85 44.54
CA LEU A 218 0.87 3.80 44.90
C LEU A 218 1.13 4.32 46.33
N GLU A 219 0.34 5.29 46.78
CA GLU A 219 0.39 5.82 48.14
C GLU A 219 -0.18 4.81 49.14
N ASP A 220 -1.31 4.18 48.82
CA ASP A 220 -1.94 3.14 49.64
C ASP A 220 -1.00 1.93 49.82
N LEU A 221 -0.36 1.47 48.74
CA LEU A 221 0.64 0.40 48.80
C LEU A 221 1.85 0.78 49.66
N ARG A 222 2.32 2.04 49.56
CA ARG A 222 3.43 2.54 50.38
C ARG A 222 3.05 2.66 51.86
N ALA A 223 1.84 3.12 52.16
CA ALA A 223 1.34 3.24 53.53
C ALA A 223 1.26 1.86 54.21
N LEU A 224 0.86 0.83 53.45
CA LEU A 224 0.79 -0.55 53.93
C LEU A 224 2.17 -1.19 54.09
N ASP A 225 3.15 -0.87 53.22
CA ASP A 225 4.54 -1.27 53.39
C ASP A 225 5.15 -0.74 54.71
N CYS A 226 4.76 0.47 55.12
CA CYS A 226 5.19 1.06 56.40
C CYS A 226 4.54 0.41 57.64
N ILE A 227 3.37 -0.22 57.50
CA ILE A 227 2.65 -0.89 58.60
C ILE A 227 3.17 -2.34 58.79
N CYS A 228 3.71 -2.97 57.74
CA CYS A 228 4.22 -4.33 57.76
C CYS A 228 5.72 -4.48 58.14
N VAL A 229 6.43 -3.41 58.51
CA VAL A 229 7.74 -3.55 59.15
C VAL A 229 7.49 -3.89 60.62
N PRO A 230 7.75 -5.12 61.10
CA PRO A 230 7.68 -5.38 62.52
C PRO A 230 8.77 -4.54 63.19
N VAL A 231 8.34 -3.72 64.15
CA VAL A 231 9.23 -3.21 65.20
C VAL A 231 9.88 -4.42 65.84
N ALA A 232 11.13 -4.70 65.46
CA ALA A 232 11.97 -5.68 66.10
C ALA A 232 13.08 -4.93 66.87
N GLN A 233 12.83 -4.80 68.18
CA GLN A 233 13.76 -4.68 69.30
C GLN A 233 14.52 -3.33 69.43
N GLU A 234 14.21 -2.48 70.41
CA GLU A 234 14.45 -2.62 71.87
C GLU A 234 15.94 -2.53 72.20
N GLN A 235 16.34 -1.34 72.67
CA GLN A 235 17.31 -1.15 73.74
C GLN A 235 16.59 -0.50 74.91
#